data_AF-A0A379YZD4-F1
#
_entry.id   AF-A0A379YZD4-F1
#
_cell.length_a   1.000
_cell.length_b   1.000
_cell.length_c   1.000
_cell.angle_alpha   90.00
_cell.angle_beta   90.00
_cell.angle_gamma   90.00
#
_symmetry.space_group_name_H-M   'P 1'
#
loop_
_entity.id
_entity.type
_entity.pdbx_description
1 polymer ?
#
loop_
_entity_poly.entity_id
_entity_poly.type
_entity_poly.pdbx_seq_one_letter_code
_entity_poly.pdbx_strand_id
1 'polypeptide(L)'
;MIKISKSIEHVVFLNYKNLHPTGSWDEFKDYQQGEVYKNIKNIIFRDQFDLCAYCEVSLPPNIVFERRIEHFKSKSGCDVHVDNWHLDWDNLLGVCLGGSNLKDKFDLPRNLSCDAYKEHYETINNIVDKNWLGRLLFPLDIPHGHHFFVFLRATGEIKPNSRYCNDININNNAYESTEVLVEKNY
;
A
#
# COMPACT_ATOMS: atom_id res chain seq x y z
N MET A 1 0.09 -12.43 6.70
CA MET A 1 -0.84 -11.42 6.16
C MET A 1 -2.15 -12.01 5.65
N ILE A 2 -3.28 -11.38 6.00
CA ILE A 2 -4.61 -11.72 5.53
C ILE A 2 -4.75 -11.21 4.10
N LYS A 3 -5.29 -12.07 3.21
CA LYS A 3 -5.51 -11.69 1.82
C LYS A 3 -6.53 -10.55 1.74
N ILE A 4 -6.12 -9.43 1.15
CA ILE A 4 -7.02 -8.32 0.85
C ILE A 4 -7.95 -8.74 -0.30
N SER A 5 -9.26 -8.54 -0.11
CA SER A 5 -10.26 -8.83 -1.13
C SER A 5 -10.92 -7.52 -1.54
N LYS A 6 -10.31 -6.84 -2.51
CA LYS A 6 -10.85 -5.60 -3.07
C LYS A 6 -12.22 -5.85 -3.67
N SER A 7 -13.19 -5.03 -3.25
CA SER A 7 -14.49 -4.97 -3.90
C SER A 7 -14.34 -4.42 -5.31
N ILE A 8 -15.36 -4.65 -6.15
CA ILE A 8 -15.44 -3.95 -7.44
C ILE A 8 -15.43 -2.44 -7.22
N GLU A 9 -14.85 -1.70 -8.16
CA GLU A 9 -14.79 -0.24 -8.08
C GLU A 9 -16.19 0.35 -7.90
N HIS A 10 -16.38 1.12 -6.82
CA HIS A 10 -17.71 1.58 -6.43
C HIS A 10 -18.23 2.66 -7.39
N VAL A 11 -19.51 2.59 -7.74
CA VAL A 11 -20.14 3.44 -8.78
C VAL A 11 -19.91 4.95 -8.57
N VAL A 12 -19.95 5.45 -7.34
CA VAL A 12 -19.70 6.88 -7.07
C VAL A 12 -18.26 7.30 -7.36
N PHE A 13 -17.29 6.41 -7.16
CA PHE A 13 -15.88 6.67 -7.48
C PHE A 13 -15.66 6.60 -8.99
N LEU A 14 -16.24 5.60 -9.66
CA LEU A 14 -16.23 5.48 -11.11
C LEU A 14 -16.86 6.71 -11.79
N ASN A 15 -17.99 7.21 -11.28
CA ASN A 15 -18.63 8.42 -11.79
C ASN A 15 -17.72 9.65 -11.66
N TYR A 16 -17.04 9.81 -10.52
CA TYR A 16 -16.08 10.90 -10.35
C TYR A 16 -14.93 10.78 -11.36
N LYS A 17 -14.33 9.59 -11.51
CA LYS A 17 -13.26 9.33 -12.50
C LYS A 17 -13.68 9.67 -13.93
N ASN A 18 -14.89 9.30 -14.32
CA ASN A 18 -15.39 9.57 -15.67
C ASN A 18 -15.60 11.07 -15.93
N LEU A 19 -15.98 11.84 -14.91
CA LEU A 19 -16.13 13.30 -15.00
C LEU A 19 -14.79 14.03 -14.88
N HIS A 20 -13.82 13.43 -14.18
CA HIS A 20 -12.51 14.00 -13.87
C HIS A 20 -11.39 13.00 -14.21
N PRO A 21 -11.20 12.65 -15.50
CA PRO A 21 -10.25 11.60 -15.90
C PRO A 21 -8.81 11.90 -15.50
N THR A 22 -8.44 13.18 -15.47
CA THR A 22 -7.12 13.68 -15.03
C THR A 22 -7.16 14.28 -13.62
N GLY A 23 -8.23 14.02 -12.86
CA GLY A 23 -8.42 14.55 -11.51
C GLY A 23 -7.40 13.99 -10.52
N SER A 24 -6.98 14.81 -9.58
CA SER A 24 -6.08 14.44 -8.51
C SER A 24 -6.83 13.87 -7.32
N TRP A 25 -6.12 13.10 -6.49
CA TRP A 25 -6.64 12.60 -5.21
C TRP A 25 -7.05 13.73 -4.26
N ASP A 26 -6.38 14.88 -4.30
CA ASP A 26 -6.70 16.00 -3.44
C ASP A 26 -8.02 16.67 -3.86
N GLU A 27 -8.26 16.85 -5.16
CA GLU A 27 -9.57 17.27 -5.67
C GLU A 27 -10.68 16.26 -5.34
N PHE A 28 -10.38 14.96 -5.39
CA PHE A 28 -11.35 13.92 -5.03
C PHE A 28 -11.73 13.96 -3.54
N LYS A 29 -10.78 14.24 -2.64
CA LYS A 29 -11.06 14.36 -1.19
C LYS A 29 -12.05 15.47 -0.88
N ASP A 30 -12.04 16.55 -1.66
CA ASP A 30 -12.91 17.71 -1.46
C ASP A 30 -14.23 17.61 -2.24
N TYR A 31 -14.34 16.65 -3.16
CA TYR A 31 -15.54 16.41 -3.95
C TYR A 31 -16.76 16.15 -3.06
N GLN A 32 -17.87 16.85 -3.36
CA GLN A 32 -19.11 16.80 -2.58
C GLN A 32 -18.87 16.95 -1.07
N GLN A 33 -18.10 17.97 -0.68
CA GLN A 33 -17.78 18.27 0.72
C GLN A 33 -17.08 17.10 1.45
N GLY A 34 -16.43 16.22 0.69
CA GLY A 34 -15.68 15.05 1.19
C GLY A 34 -16.53 13.89 1.69
N GLU A 35 -17.85 13.90 1.49
CA GLU A 35 -18.72 12.78 1.85
C GLU A 35 -18.39 11.52 1.05
N VAL A 36 -18.16 11.69 -0.26
CA VAL A 36 -17.81 10.59 -1.16
C VAL A 36 -16.48 9.97 -0.74
N TYR A 37 -15.48 10.79 -0.44
CA TYR A 37 -14.19 10.31 0.06
C TYR A 37 -14.32 9.52 1.37
N LYS A 38 -15.11 9.99 2.35
CA LYS A 38 -15.35 9.25 3.60
C LYS A 38 -15.96 7.87 3.33
N ASN A 39 -16.94 7.80 2.44
CA ASN A 39 -17.56 6.53 2.06
C ASN A 39 -16.56 5.58 1.38
N ILE A 40 -15.81 6.07 0.39
CA ILE A 40 -14.79 5.29 -0.30
C ILE A 40 -13.70 4.80 0.64
N LYS A 41 -13.22 5.65 1.55
CA LYS A 41 -12.25 5.27 2.57
C LYS A 41 -12.79 4.10 3.42
N ASN A 42 -14.04 4.17 3.87
CA ASN A 42 -14.65 3.09 4.65
C ASN A 42 -14.78 1.78 3.87
N ILE A 43 -15.12 1.84 2.58
CA ILE A 43 -15.18 0.65 1.72
C ILE A 43 -13.80 0.00 1.62
N ILE A 44 -12.74 0.78 1.35
CA ILE A 44 -11.36 0.26 1.26
C ILE A 44 -10.94 -0.43 2.56
N PHE A 45 -11.23 0.17 3.72
CA PHE A 45 -10.90 -0.46 5.00
C PHE A 45 -11.71 -1.73 5.25
N ARG A 46 -13.00 -1.76 4.87
CA ARG A 46 -13.83 -2.96 5.00
C ARG A 46 -13.30 -4.12 4.13
N ASP A 47 -12.83 -3.82 2.92
CA ASP A 47 -12.20 -4.80 2.02
C ASP A 47 -10.89 -5.39 2.60
N GLN A 48 -10.33 -4.71 3.59
CA GLN A 48 -9.12 -5.08 4.33
C GLN A 48 -9.40 -5.51 5.79
N PHE A 49 -10.65 -5.82 6.13
CA PHE A 49 -11.03 -6.23 7.50
C PHE A 49 -10.65 -5.20 8.58
N ASP A 50 -10.67 -3.92 8.23
CA ASP A 50 -10.22 -2.81 9.08
C ASP A 50 -8.77 -2.95 9.56
N LEU A 51 -7.90 -3.55 8.74
CA LEU A 51 -6.47 -3.68 9.00
C LEU A 51 -5.63 -2.78 8.09
N CYS A 52 -4.45 -2.40 8.57
CA CYS A 52 -3.41 -1.81 7.71
C CYS A 52 -2.94 -2.82 6.66
N ALA A 53 -2.89 -2.43 5.39
CA ALA A 53 -2.47 -3.30 4.28
C ALA A 53 -1.02 -3.82 4.37
N TYR A 54 -0.18 -3.21 5.22
CA TYR A 54 1.23 -3.59 5.38
C TYR A 54 1.50 -4.29 6.71
N CYS A 55 1.34 -3.59 7.84
CA CYS A 55 1.67 -4.14 9.16
C CYS A 55 0.51 -4.86 9.86
N GLU A 56 -0.69 -4.86 9.26
CA GLU A 56 -1.88 -5.55 9.76
C GLU A 56 -2.35 -5.15 11.16
N VAL A 57 -1.90 -3.99 11.65
CA VAL A 57 -2.47 -3.43 12.88
C VAL A 57 -3.96 -3.15 12.66
N SER A 58 -4.76 -3.45 13.68
CA SER A 58 -6.19 -3.15 13.68
C SER A 58 -6.39 -1.64 13.69
N LEU A 59 -7.20 -1.16 12.76
CA LEU A 59 -7.55 0.23 12.56
C LEU A 59 -9.08 0.32 12.51
N PRO A 60 -9.82 0.19 13.61
CA PRO A 60 -11.29 0.15 13.60
C PRO A 60 -11.94 1.52 13.26
N PRO A 61 -13.21 1.55 12.80
CA PRO A 61 -13.82 2.74 12.20
C PRO A 61 -14.06 3.89 13.17
N ASN A 62 -14.04 3.61 14.47
CA ASN A 62 -14.09 4.61 15.53
C ASN A 62 -12.77 5.41 15.70
N ILE A 63 -11.64 4.94 15.14
CA ILE A 63 -10.34 5.62 15.25
C ILE A 63 -9.93 6.21 13.90
N VAL A 64 -10.76 7.13 13.40
CA VAL A 64 -10.66 7.69 12.04
C VAL A 64 -9.31 8.36 11.76
N PHE A 65 -8.72 9.01 12.77
CA PHE A 65 -7.49 9.78 12.63
C PHE A 65 -6.24 8.91 12.44
N GLU A 66 -6.31 7.62 12.77
CA GLU A 66 -5.19 6.69 12.60
C GLU A 66 -5.17 6.00 11.22
N ARG A 67 -6.20 6.26 10.40
CA ARG A 67 -6.41 5.68 9.08
C ARG A 67 -6.03 6.66 7.99
N ARG A 68 -5.28 6.22 6.97
CA ARG A 68 -5.08 6.95 5.71
C ARG A 68 -5.23 6.03 4.49
N ILE A 69 -5.38 6.65 3.32
CA ILE A 69 -5.30 5.94 2.05
C ILE A 69 -3.92 6.18 1.46
N GLU A 70 -3.23 5.09 1.18
CA GLU A 70 -1.95 5.02 0.50
C GLU A 70 -2.15 4.73 -0.98
N HIS A 71 -1.24 5.25 -1.81
CA HIS A 71 -1.12 4.94 -3.23
C HIS A 71 0.11 4.08 -3.44
N PHE A 72 -0.08 2.80 -3.81
CA PHE A 72 1.04 1.86 -3.96
C PHE A 72 2.06 2.34 -5.01
N LYS A 73 1.60 2.64 -6.22
CA LYS A 73 2.25 3.52 -7.20
C LYS A 73 2.07 4.97 -6.73
N SER A 74 3.15 5.67 -6.41
CA SER A 74 3.04 6.97 -5.74
C SER A 74 2.57 8.06 -6.69
N LYS A 75 1.58 8.83 -6.23
CA LYS A 75 1.00 9.99 -6.95
C LYS A 75 2.03 10.94 -7.57
N SER A 76 3.14 11.19 -6.87
CA SER A 76 4.15 12.15 -7.33
C SER A 76 4.97 11.68 -8.54
N GLY A 77 4.89 10.40 -8.92
CA GLY A 77 5.48 9.88 -10.17
C GLY A 77 4.45 9.65 -11.27
N CYS A 78 3.19 10.04 -11.06
CA CYS A 78 2.09 9.80 -11.98
C CYS A 78 2.09 10.79 -13.14
N ASP A 79 1.91 10.29 -14.36
CA ASP A 79 1.43 11.08 -15.49
C ASP A 79 -0.08 10.85 -15.66
N VAL A 80 -0.89 11.79 -15.17
CA VAL A 80 -2.35 11.71 -15.18
C VAL A 80 -2.97 11.67 -16.58
N HIS A 81 -2.22 12.01 -17.63
CA HIS A 81 -2.69 11.95 -19.01
C HIS A 81 -2.46 10.57 -19.65
N VAL A 82 -1.60 9.74 -19.05
CA VAL A 82 -1.28 8.38 -19.53
C VAL A 82 -1.99 7.32 -18.69
N ASP A 83 -1.76 7.33 -17.37
CA ASP A 83 -2.35 6.41 -16.42
C ASP A 83 -2.53 7.13 -15.08
N ASN A 84 -3.78 7.47 -14.74
CA ASN A 84 -4.06 8.25 -13.54
C ASN A 84 -4.03 7.40 -12.26
N TRP A 85 -2.83 7.22 -11.71
CA TRP A 85 -2.60 6.48 -10.46
C TRP A 85 -3.31 7.07 -9.25
N HIS A 86 -3.68 8.36 -9.28
CA HIS A 86 -4.39 9.00 -8.17
C HIS A 86 -5.77 8.37 -7.96
N LEU A 87 -6.40 7.92 -9.05
CA LEU A 87 -7.76 7.41 -9.06
C LEU A 87 -7.83 5.94 -9.49
N ASP A 88 -6.71 5.21 -9.50
CA ASP A 88 -6.68 3.78 -9.77
C ASP A 88 -7.15 3.00 -8.52
N TRP A 89 -8.28 2.28 -8.61
CA TRP A 89 -8.91 1.61 -7.47
C TRP A 89 -7.99 0.58 -6.80
N ASP A 90 -7.27 -0.19 -7.60
CA ASP A 90 -6.38 -1.23 -7.09
C ASP A 90 -5.12 -0.61 -6.48
N ASN A 91 -4.77 0.61 -6.90
CA ASN A 91 -3.66 1.37 -6.34
C ASN A 91 -3.93 1.93 -4.93
N LEU A 92 -5.19 1.99 -4.49
CA LEU A 92 -5.58 2.58 -3.19
C LEU A 92 -5.57 1.54 -2.06
N LEU A 93 -4.79 1.75 -1.01
CA LEU A 93 -4.71 0.84 0.13
C LEU A 93 -5.02 1.56 1.44
N GLY A 94 -5.78 0.93 2.33
CA GLY A 94 -5.99 1.42 3.69
C GLY A 94 -4.77 1.13 4.56
N VAL A 95 -4.16 2.15 5.15
CA VAL A 95 -2.95 1.96 5.98
C VAL A 95 -2.99 2.79 7.25
N CYS A 96 -2.12 2.44 8.22
CA CYS A 96 -1.90 3.22 9.43
C CYS A 96 -1.02 4.44 9.14
N LEU A 97 -0.89 5.35 10.11
CA LEU A 97 -0.02 6.53 10.02
C LEU A 97 1.49 6.22 9.99
N GLY A 98 1.89 4.97 10.24
CA GLY A 98 3.28 4.53 10.14
C GLY A 98 4.23 5.29 11.06
N GLY A 99 3.77 5.69 12.25
CA GLY A 99 4.58 6.41 13.24
C GLY A 99 4.82 7.91 12.95
N SER A 100 4.31 8.43 11.84
CA SER A 100 4.47 9.84 11.45
C SER A 100 3.83 10.86 12.41
N ASN A 101 2.88 10.42 13.24
CA ASN A 101 2.19 11.23 14.26
C ASN A 101 2.89 11.25 15.62
N LEU A 102 4.03 10.57 15.77
CA LEU A 102 4.73 10.41 17.06
C LEU A 102 6.12 11.06 17.07
N LYS A 103 6.34 12.08 16.23
CA LYS A 103 7.64 12.75 16.06
C LYS A 103 8.20 13.34 17.36
N ASP A 104 7.32 13.80 18.24
CA ASP A 104 7.71 14.39 19.53
C ASP A 104 8.08 13.34 20.58
N LYS A 105 7.79 12.06 20.32
CA LYS A 105 8.00 10.94 21.26
C LYS A 105 9.11 9.99 20.85
N PHE A 106 9.37 9.85 19.55
CA PHE A 106 10.34 8.89 19.02
C PHE A 106 11.16 9.49 17.88
N ASP A 107 12.42 9.07 17.79
CA ASP A 107 13.33 9.51 16.74
C ASP A 107 12.87 9.06 15.34
N LEU A 108 12.82 10.02 14.42
CA LEU A 108 12.69 9.75 13.00
C LEU A 108 14.08 9.60 12.35
N PRO A 109 14.25 8.73 11.34
CA PRO A 109 13.23 7.94 10.66
C PRO A 109 12.99 6.55 11.27
N ARG A 110 13.65 6.20 12.39
CA ARG A 110 13.57 4.85 12.98
C ARG A 110 12.15 4.41 13.34
N ASN A 111 11.29 5.35 13.71
CA ASN A 111 9.89 5.08 14.03
C ASN A 111 8.96 5.04 12.80
N LEU A 112 9.47 5.35 11.60
CA LEU A 112 8.65 5.31 10.38
C LEU A 112 8.47 3.87 9.90
N SER A 113 7.24 3.54 9.51
CA SER A 113 6.88 2.24 8.94
C SER A 113 5.79 2.40 7.89
N CYS A 114 5.45 1.29 7.20
CA CYS A 114 4.36 1.27 6.22
C CYS A 114 4.57 2.35 5.13
N ASP A 115 3.49 2.99 4.68
CA ASP A 115 3.55 4.12 3.74
C ASP A 115 4.48 5.27 4.22
N ALA A 116 4.57 5.55 5.53
CA ALA A 116 5.38 6.68 5.99
C ALA A 116 6.88 6.44 5.78
N TYR A 117 7.33 5.18 5.86
CA TYR A 117 8.70 4.83 5.53
C TYR A 117 8.95 4.84 4.01
N LYS A 118 7.97 4.41 3.21
CA LYS A 118 8.04 4.48 1.74
C LYS A 118 8.20 5.93 1.25
N GLU A 119 7.39 6.85 1.74
CA GLU A 119 7.52 8.28 1.44
C GLU A 119 8.91 8.83 1.84
N HIS A 120 9.38 8.47 3.03
CA HIS A 120 10.72 8.84 3.49
C HIS A 120 11.81 8.31 2.55
N TYR A 121 11.76 7.01 2.21
CA TYR A 121 12.71 6.35 1.32
C TYR A 121 12.76 6.99 -0.07
N GLU A 122 11.60 7.30 -0.66
CA GLU A 122 11.51 8.02 -1.93
C GLU A 122 12.23 9.37 -1.88
N THR A 123 12.02 10.09 -0.78
CA THR A 123 12.55 11.44 -0.58
C THR A 123 14.07 11.40 -0.41
N ILE A 124 14.59 10.56 0.50
CA ILE A 124 16.03 10.53 0.80
C ILE A 124 16.87 9.96 -0.35
N ASN A 125 16.30 9.07 -1.17
CA ASN A 125 17.01 8.46 -2.30
C ASN A 125 16.72 9.15 -3.63
N ASN A 126 15.92 10.22 -3.64
CA ASN A 126 15.50 10.93 -4.86
C ASN A 126 14.93 9.98 -5.93
N ILE A 127 14.07 9.05 -5.51
CA ILE A 127 13.49 8.06 -6.42
C ILE A 127 12.61 8.76 -7.46
N VAL A 128 13.02 8.65 -8.73
CA VAL A 128 12.31 9.24 -9.88
C VAL A 128 11.17 8.33 -10.32
N ASP A 129 11.46 7.04 -10.51
CA ASP A 129 10.45 6.06 -10.90
C ASP A 129 9.73 5.51 -9.66
N LYS A 130 8.51 6.01 -9.45
CA LYS A 130 7.67 5.68 -8.31
C LYS A 130 6.58 4.66 -8.63
N ASN A 131 6.74 3.93 -9.73
CA ASN A 131 6.00 2.70 -9.95
C ASN A 131 6.66 1.57 -9.14
N TRP A 132 6.01 1.20 -8.04
CA TRP A 132 6.52 0.17 -7.12
C TRP A 132 6.07 -1.25 -7.48
N LEU A 133 5.21 -1.42 -8.49
CA LEU A 133 4.79 -2.74 -8.96
C LEU A 133 6.01 -3.56 -9.35
N GLY A 134 6.07 -4.80 -8.84
CA GLY A 134 7.17 -5.71 -9.10
C GLY A 134 8.45 -5.45 -8.31
N ARG A 135 8.60 -4.27 -7.67
CA ARG A 135 9.76 -3.92 -6.85
C ARG A 135 9.49 -4.14 -5.37
N LEU A 136 8.24 -3.92 -4.96
CA LEU A 136 7.75 -4.26 -3.64
C LEU A 136 6.71 -5.38 -3.74
N LEU A 137 6.55 -6.14 -2.66
CA LEU A 137 5.44 -7.07 -2.53
C LEU A 137 4.13 -6.29 -2.47
N PHE A 138 3.35 -6.33 -3.54
CA PHE A 138 2.07 -5.64 -3.62
C PHE A 138 1.02 -6.40 -2.79
N PRO A 139 0.37 -5.78 -1.77
CA PRO A 139 -0.55 -6.50 -0.89
C PRO A 139 -1.71 -7.23 -1.58
N LEU A 140 -2.15 -6.77 -2.76
CA LEU A 140 -3.20 -7.44 -3.54
C LEU A 140 -2.71 -8.71 -4.26
N ASP A 141 -1.42 -8.81 -4.56
CA ASP A 141 -0.81 -9.98 -5.22
C ASP A 141 -0.37 -11.07 -4.21
N ILE A 142 -0.39 -10.76 -2.90
CA ILE A 142 0.00 -11.70 -1.86
C ILE A 142 -1.07 -12.79 -1.70
N PRO A 143 -0.72 -14.08 -1.91
CA PRO A 143 -1.68 -15.16 -1.76
C PRO A 143 -2.03 -15.40 -0.29
N HIS A 144 -3.20 -16.01 -0.08
CA HIS A 144 -3.60 -16.49 1.24
C HIS A 144 -2.68 -17.62 1.70
N GLY A 145 -2.24 -17.60 2.96
CA GLY A 145 -1.36 -18.62 3.52
C GLY A 145 0.07 -18.57 2.99
N HIS A 146 0.58 -17.38 2.66
CA HIS A 146 1.96 -17.25 2.21
C HIS A 146 2.98 -17.61 3.29
N HIS A 147 4.10 -18.15 2.82
CA HIS A 147 5.23 -18.52 3.65
C HIS A 147 6.53 -17.95 3.10
N PHE A 148 6.53 -16.67 2.69
CA PHE A 148 7.70 -16.02 2.08
C PHE A 148 8.94 -16.01 2.96
N PHE A 149 8.81 -16.13 4.27
CA PHE A 149 9.91 -16.03 5.22
C PHE A 149 10.08 -17.30 6.06
N VAL A 150 11.33 -17.64 6.34
CA VAL A 150 11.73 -18.60 7.37
C VAL A 150 12.50 -17.87 8.47
N PHE A 151 12.27 -18.27 9.72
CA PHE A 151 13.01 -17.77 10.87
C PHE A 151 14.03 -18.81 11.34
N LEU A 152 15.31 -18.48 11.22
CA LEU A 152 16.41 -19.34 11.63
C LEU A 152 16.65 -19.19 13.14
N ARG A 153 16.07 -20.08 13.94
CA ARG A 153 16.17 -20.03 15.41
C ARG A 153 17.59 -19.99 15.96
N ALA A 154 18.55 -20.60 15.26
CA ALA A 154 19.94 -20.66 15.71
C ALA A 154 20.65 -19.30 15.61
N THR A 155 20.30 -18.46 14.63
CA THR A 155 20.95 -17.16 14.38
C THR A 155 20.05 -15.97 14.69
N GLY A 156 18.74 -16.19 14.80
CA GLY A 156 17.74 -15.12 14.89
C GLY A 156 17.46 -14.43 13.55
N GLU A 157 18.02 -14.92 12.44
CA GLU A 157 17.85 -14.33 11.12
C GLU A 157 16.50 -14.68 10.51
N ILE A 158 15.92 -13.72 9.80
CA ILE A 158 14.81 -13.95 8.87
C ILE A 158 15.41 -14.05 7.47
N LYS A 159 15.00 -15.06 6.70
CA LYS A 159 15.42 -15.25 5.30
C LYS A 159 14.23 -15.59 4.41
N PRO A 160 14.33 -15.38 3.09
CA PRO A 160 13.35 -15.90 2.16
C PRO A 160 13.20 -17.42 2.30
N ASN A 161 11.98 -17.91 2.15
CA ASN A 161 11.69 -19.33 2.07
C ASN A 161 11.86 -19.80 0.63
N SER A 162 13.07 -20.22 0.25
CA SER A 162 13.40 -20.59 -1.13
C SER A 162 12.42 -21.59 -1.74
N ARG A 163 11.96 -22.59 -0.96
CA ARG A 163 10.98 -23.57 -1.45
C ARG A 163 9.66 -22.89 -1.83
N TYR A 164 9.10 -22.10 -0.92
CA TYR A 164 7.83 -21.41 -1.19
C TYR A 164 7.98 -20.39 -2.32
N CYS A 165 9.07 -19.62 -2.33
CA CYS A 165 9.34 -18.61 -3.34
C CYS A 165 9.52 -19.20 -4.75
N ASN A 166 10.07 -20.43 -4.87
CA ASN A 166 10.19 -21.11 -6.16
C ASN A 166 8.86 -21.67 -6.68
N ASP A 167 7.92 -21.98 -5.78
CA ASP A 167 6.62 -22.54 -6.12
C ASP A 167 5.59 -21.45 -6.48
N ILE A 168 5.93 -20.17 -6.33
CA ILE A 168 5.03 -19.05 -6.60
C ILE A 168 5.62 -18.03 -7.57
N ASN A 169 4.75 -17.59 -8.49
CA ASN A 169 5.02 -16.45 -9.36
C ASN A 169 4.23 -15.23 -8.88
N ILE A 170 4.92 -14.11 -8.63
CA ILE A 170 4.32 -12.82 -8.30
C ILE A 170 4.23 -11.98 -9.56
N ASN A 171 3.04 -11.44 -9.82
CA ASN A 171 2.79 -10.63 -11.01
C ASN A 171 3.74 -9.43 -11.07
N ASN A 172 4.19 -9.11 -12.29
CA ASN A 172 5.04 -7.95 -12.58
C ASN A 172 6.41 -7.95 -11.86
N ASN A 173 6.86 -9.07 -11.28
CA ASN A 173 8.14 -9.13 -10.57
C ASN A 173 9.29 -8.53 -11.42
N ALA A 174 9.95 -7.50 -10.88
CA ALA A 174 11.02 -6.78 -11.54
C ALA A 174 12.41 -7.44 -11.34
N TYR A 175 12.46 -8.53 -10.57
CA TYR A 175 13.66 -9.30 -10.30
C TYR A 175 13.62 -10.67 -10.99
N GLU A 176 14.76 -11.35 -10.98
CA GLU A 176 14.94 -12.68 -11.58
C GLU A 176 14.10 -13.79 -10.94
N SER A 177 13.66 -13.63 -9.69
CA SER A 177 12.83 -14.61 -8.99
C SER A 177 12.00 -13.96 -7.88
N THR A 178 10.95 -14.66 -7.42
CA THR A 178 10.19 -14.25 -6.23
C THR A 178 11.07 -14.23 -4.99
N GLU A 179 12.07 -15.10 -4.91
CA GLU A 179 13.01 -15.13 -3.79
C GLU A 179 13.80 -13.82 -3.67
N VAL A 180 14.33 -13.32 -4.79
CA VAL A 180 15.05 -12.03 -4.82
C VAL A 180 14.12 -10.87 -4.49
N LEU A 181 12.88 -10.88 -5.00
CA LEU A 181 11.87 -9.89 -4.63
C LEU A 181 11.64 -9.85 -3.12
N VAL A 182 11.40 -11.02 -2.52
CA VAL A 182 11.21 -11.16 -1.07
C VAL A 182 12.45 -10.69 -0.30
N GLU A 183 13.65 -11.03 -0.77
CA GLU A 183 14.90 -10.65 -0.14
C GLU A 183 15.11 -9.13 -0.06
N LYS A 184 14.66 -8.40 -1.09
CA LYS A 184 14.73 -6.93 -1.12
C LYS A 184 13.68 -6.23 -0.25
N ASN A 185 12.74 -6.97 0.35
CA ASN A 185 11.52 -6.45 0.98
C ASN A 185 11.37 -6.81 2.47
N TYR A 186 12.43 -7.25 3.16
CA TYR A 186 12.42 -7.50 4.60
C TYR A 186 13.54 -6.80 5.36
#